data_AF-A0A8I0L2K3-F1
#
_entry.id   AF-A0A8I0L2K3-F1
#
_cell.length_a   1.000
_cell.length_b   1.000
_cell.length_c   1.000
_cell.angle_alpha   90.00
_cell.angle_beta   90.00
_cell.angle_gamma   90.00
#
_symmetry.space_group_name_H-M   'P 1'
#
loop_
_entity.id
_entity.type
_entity.pdbx_description
1 polymer ?
#
loop_
_entity_poly.entity_id
_entity_poly.type
_entity_poly.pdbx_seq_one_letter_code
_entity_poly.pdbx_strand_id
1 'polypeptide(L)'
;MTAYKSPDFNERAAAARAAKQKALEQLRSKPAPDPAVVAARLAAQAAREAAAAEQRAARQAEKEAAKAAKAAAAEAAGAKEAAAAPLTEAELKAARDARYAARKARKR
;
A
#
# COMPACT_ATOMS: atom_id res chain seq x y z
N MET A 1 -26.84 15.08 -47.06
CA MET A 1 -26.71 14.70 -45.64
C MET A 1 -26.39 15.95 -44.84
N THR A 2 -27.19 16.29 -43.83
CA THR A 2 -26.92 17.48 -42.99
C THR A 2 -25.73 17.19 -42.08
N ALA A 3 -24.67 17.99 -42.17
CA ALA A 3 -23.49 17.86 -41.32
C ALA A 3 -23.89 18.06 -39.84
N TYR A 4 -23.40 17.18 -38.96
CA TYR A 4 -23.61 17.30 -37.52
C TYR A 4 -22.96 18.58 -36.99
N LYS A 5 -23.72 19.38 -36.24
CA LYS A 5 -23.21 20.57 -35.56
C LYS A 5 -22.95 20.25 -34.09
N SER A 6 -21.71 20.41 -33.65
CA SER A 6 -21.36 20.29 -32.25
C SER A 6 -21.90 21.49 -31.45
N PRO A 7 -22.50 21.25 -30.28
CA PRO A 7 -23.08 22.33 -29.49
C PRO A 7 -22.00 23.25 -28.93
N ASP A 8 -22.26 24.55 -28.97
CA ASP A 8 -21.34 25.56 -28.49
C ASP A 8 -21.28 25.61 -26.94
N PHE A 9 -20.45 26.49 -26.39
CA PHE A 9 -20.30 26.59 -24.93
C PHE A 9 -21.60 26.99 -24.21
N ASN A 10 -22.37 27.93 -24.79
CA ASN A 10 -23.60 28.43 -24.20
C ASN A 10 -24.68 27.33 -24.22
N GLU A 11 -24.78 26.60 -25.32
CA GLU A 11 -25.68 25.46 -25.47
C GLU A 11 -25.34 24.35 -24.48
N ARG A 12 -24.05 24.01 -24.31
CA ARG A 12 -23.61 23.04 -23.30
C ARG A 12 -23.91 23.52 -21.87
N ALA A 13 -23.68 24.80 -21.57
CA ALA A 13 -23.95 25.37 -20.25
C ALA A 13 -25.46 25.37 -19.93
N ALA A 14 -26.30 25.70 -20.91
CA ALA A 14 -27.76 25.63 -20.79
C ALA A 14 -28.23 24.18 -20.56
N ALA A 15 -27.71 23.23 -21.33
CA ALA A 15 -28.02 21.80 -21.17
C ALA A 15 -27.61 21.28 -19.79
N ALA A 16 -26.45 21.67 -19.26
CA ALA A 16 -26.01 21.28 -17.92
C ALA A 16 -26.92 21.84 -16.82
N ARG A 17 -27.36 23.10 -16.93
CA ARG A 17 -28.31 23.70 -15.99
C ARG A 17 -29.66 23.00 -16.03
N ALA A 18 -30.18 22.73 -17.21
CA ALA A 18 -31.44 22.01 -17.40
C ALA A 18 -31.35 20.57 -16.84
N ALA A 19 -30.25 19.87 -17.08
CA ALA A 19 -30.02 18.53 -16.53
C ALA A 19 -29.98 18.55 -14.99
N LYS A 20 -29.32 19.54 -14.39
CA LYS A 20 -29.29 19.71 -12.93
C LYS A 20 -30.68 20.00 -12.37
N GLN A 21 -31.45 20.88 -13.00
CA GLN A 21 -32.83 21.18 -12.59
C GLN A 21 -33.70 19.92 -12.67
N LYS A 22 -33.64 19.18 -13.79
CA LYS A 22 -34.36 17.91 -13.96
C LYS A 22 -33.96 16.88 -12.91
N ALA A 23 -32.67 16.74 -12.59
CA ALA A 23 -32.21 15.82 -11.56
C ALA A 23 -32.72 16.20 -10.16
N LEU A 24 -32.77 17.49 -9.84
CA LEU A 24 -33.32 17.98 -8.57
C LEU A 24 -34.83 17.78 -8.50
N GLU A 25 -35.55 18.02 -9.59
CA GLU A 25 -36.99 17.74 -9.68
C GLU A 25 -37.29 16.26 -9.50
N GLN A 26 -36.54 15.39 -10.19
CA GLN A 26 -36.63 13.94 -10.02
C GLN A 26 -36.31 13.49 -8.60
N LEU A 27 -35.35 14.13 -7.93
CA LEU A 27 -35.03 13.82 -6.54
C LEU A 27 -36.15 14.25 -5.59
N ARG A 28 -36.74 15.44 -5.83
CA ARG A 28 -37.87 15.96 -5.05
C ARG A 28 -39.14 15.15 -5.23
N SER A 29 -39.39 14.67 -6.45
CA SER A 29 -40.56 13.83 -6.78
C SER A 29 -40.34 12.35 -6.47
N LYS A 30 -39.13 11.96 -6.06
CA LYS A 30 -38.82 10.57 -5.73
C LYS A 30 -39.62 10.16 -4.49
N PRO A 31 -40.45 9.10 -4.57
CA PRO A 31 -41.18 8.62 -3.40
C PRO A 31 -40.20 8.12 -2.34
N ALA A 32 -40.61 8.24 -1.07
CA ALA A 32 -39.86 7.68 0.04
C ALA A 32 -39.66 6.16 -0.20
N PRO A 33 -38.45 5.64 -0.01
CA PRO A 33 -38.21 4.21 -0.16
C PRO A 33 -38.98 3.43 0.91
N ASP A 34 -39.43 2.23 0.54
CA ASP A 34 -40.13 1.32 1.44
C ASP A 34 -39.31 1.11 2.74
N PRO A 35 -39.90 1.34 3.93
CA PRO A 35 -39.21 1.17 5.21
C PRO A 35 -38.60 -0.23 5.39
N ALA A 36 -39.20 -1.29 4.83
CA ALA A 36 -38.65 -2.63 4.90
C ALA A 36 -37.31 -2.75 4.14
N VAL A 37 -37.21 -2.12 2.98
CA VAL A 37 -35.98 -2.08 2.17
C VAL A 37 -34.90 -1.24 2.85
N VAL A 38 -35.28 -0.13 3.50
CA VAL A 38 -34.35 0.71 4.26
C VAL A 38 -33.79 -0.09 5.44
N ALA A 39 -34.65 -0.76 6.22
CA ALA A 39 -34.22 -1.59 7.34
C ALA A 39 -33.27 -2.71 6.90
N ALA A 40 -33.59 -3.40 5.79
CA ALA A 40 -32.72 -4.43 5.23
C ALA A 40 -31.34 -3.90 4.81
N ARG A 41 -31.28 -2.70 4.23
CA ARG A 41 -30.01 -2.04 3.86
C ARG A 41 -29.19 -1.67 5.08
N LEU A 42 -29.82 -1.12 6.12
CA LEU A 42 -29.15 -0.78 7.37
C LEU A 42 -28.60 -2.02 8.07
N ALA A 43 -29.37 -3.10 8.13
CA ALA A 43 -28.91 -4.37 8.69
C ALA A 43 -27.71 -4.94 7.89
N ALA A 44 -27.77 -4.90 6.56
CA ALA A 44 -26.67 -5.33 5.70
C ALA A 44 -25.41 -4.45 5.86
N GLN A 45 -25.58 -3.14 6.06
CA GLN A 45 -24.46 -2.23 6.34
C GLN A 45 -23.82 -2.55 7.70
N ALA A 46 -24.63 -2.71 8.75
CA ALA A 46 -24.13 -3.07 10.07
C ALA A 46 -23.36 -4.40 10.07
N ALA A 47 -23.87 -5.42 9.36
CA ALA A 47 -23.17 -6.70 9.21
C ALA A 47 -21.82 -6.56 8.48
N ARG A 48 -21.76 -5.75 7.42
CA ARG A 48 -20.51 -5.46 6.69
C ARG A 48 -19.52 -4.68 7.55
N GLU A 49 -19.99 -3.73 8.35
CA GLU A 49 -19.15 -2.95 9.23
C GLU A 49 -18.54 -3.80 10.35
N ALA A 50 -19.32 -4.70 10.95
CA ALA A 50 -18.82 -5.67 11.91
C ALA A 50 -17.74 -6.57 11.30
N ALA A 51 -18.02 -7.17 10.14
CA ALA A 51 -17.04 -8.01 9.44
C ALA A 51 -15.78 -7.24 9.02
N ALA A 52 -15.93 -5.98 8.61
CA ALA A 52 -14.79 -5.13 8.26
C ALA A 52 -13.97 -4.73 9.49
N ALA A 53 -14.60 -4.52 10.65
CA ALA A 53 -13.89 -4.21 11.90
C ALA A 53 -13.01 -5.40 12.34
N GLU A 54 -13.54 -6.62 12.29
CA GLU A 54 -12.80 -7.85 12.59
C GLU A 54 -11.61 -8.03 11.64
N GLN A 55 -11.82 -7.88 10.32
CA GLN A 55 -10.74 -7.96 9.35
C GLN A 55 -9.68 -6.89 9.53
N ARG A 56 -10.06 -5.66 9.91
CA ARG A 56 -9.10 -4.59 10.18
C ARG A 56 -8.23 -4.92 11.38
N ALA A 57 -8.79 -5.49 12.44
CA ALA A 57 -8.03 -5.90 13.62
C ALA A 57 -7.00 -6.99 13.27
N ALA A 58 -7.42 -8.03 12.54
CA ALA A 58 -6.51 -9.09 12.08
C ALA A 58 -5.36 -8.54 11.21
N ARG A 59 -5.68 -7.68 10.24
CA ARG A 59 -4.67 -7.06 9.36
C ARG A 59 -3.72 -6.12 10.11
N GLN A 60 -4.14 -5.50 11.20
CA GLN A 60 -3.25 -4.67 12.02
C GLN A 60 -2.23 -5.56 12.76
N ALA A 61 -2.69 -6.64 13.38
CA ALA A 61 -1.81 -7.60 14.06
C ALA A 61 -0.77 -8.21 13.09
N GLU A 62 -1.19 -8.61 11.88
CA GLU A 62 -0.26 -9.12 10.85
C GLU A 62 0.77 -8.07 10.44
N LYS A 63 0.36 -6.80 10.26
CA LYS A 63 1.28 -5.72 9.89
C LYS A 63 2.28 -5.43 11.00
N GLU A 64 1.87 -5.48 12.27
CA GLU A 64 2.77 -5.29 13.41
C GLU A 64 3.78 -6.42 13.51
N ALA A 65 3.35 -7.68 13.37
CA ALA A 65 4.24 -8.83 13.32
C ALA A 65 5.25 -8.75 12.16
N ALA A 66 4.79 -8.36 10.97
CA ALA A 66 5.66 -8.19 9.80
C ALA A 66 6.68 -7.05 9.99
N LYS A 67 6.27 -5.94 10.62
CA LYS A 67 7.18 -4.82 10.94
C LYS A 67 8.23 -5.25 11.96
N ALA A 68 7.85 -5.96 13.01
CA ALA A 68 8.77 -6.47 14.03
C ALA A 68 9.79 -7.45 13.41
N ALA A 69 9.33 -8.39 12.58
CA ALA A 69 10.21 -9.32 11.88
C ALA A 69 11.20 -8.60 10.94
N LYS A 70 10.74 -7.58 10.22
CA LYS A 70 11.58 -6.79 9.32
C LYS A 70 12.62 -5.97 10.10
N ALA A 71 12.25 -5.39 11.24
CA ALA A 71 13.18 -4.66 12.10
C ALA A 71 14.27 -5.60 12.64
N ALA A 72 13.90 -6.75 13.17
CA ALA A 72 14.85 -7.75 13.66
C ALA A 72 15.80 -8.25 12.55
N ALA A 73 15.28 -8.47 11.34
CA ALA A 73 16.10 -8.86 10.19
C ALA A 73 17.09 -7.75 9.79
N ALA A 74 16.67 -6.48 9.84
CA ALA A 74 17.54 -5.34 9.54
C ALA A 74 18.65 -5.18 10.59
N GLU A 75 18.34 -5.34 11.87
CA GLU A 75 19.34 -5.30 12.94
C GLU A 75 20.34 -6.46 12.82
N ALA A 76 19.87 -7.67 12.53
CA ALA A 76 20.75 -8.82 12.30
C ALA A 76 21.65 -8.63 11.06
N ALA A 77 21.14 -8.00 10.00
CA ALA A 77 21.94 -7.67 8.83
C ALA A 77 23.00 -6.61 9.15
N GLY A 78 22.64 -5.53 9.86
CA GLY A 78 23.58 -4.50 10.30
C GLY A 78 24.67 -5.03 11.23
N ALA A 79 24.33 -5.95 12.14
CA ALA A 79 25.30 -6.61 13.02
C ALA A 79 26.27 -7.51 12.23
N LYS A 80 25.79 -8.22 11.20
CA LYS A 80 26.64 -9.02 10.32
C LYS A 80 27.56 -8.15 9.48
N GLU A 81 27.08 -7.02 8.98
CA GLU A 81 27.86 -6.08 8.19
C GLU A 81 28.94 -5.40 9.05
N ALA A 82 28.61 -5.02 10.28
CA ALA A 82 29.57 -4.50 11.25
C ALA A 82 30.63 -5.55 11.65
N ALA A 83 30.25 -6.82 11.77
CA ALA A 83 31.18 -7.92 12.04
C ALA A 83 32.04 -8.30 10.81
N ALA A 84 31.57 -7.99 9.60
CA ALA A 84 32.29 -8.22 8.35
C ALA A 84 33.20 -7.03 7.95
N ALA A 85 33.48 -6.12 8.88
CA ALA A 85 34.41 -5.02 8.66
C ALA A 85 35.72 -5.53 8.01
N PRO A 86 36.23 -4.84 6.98
CA PRO A 86 37.41 -5.28 6.26
C PRO A 86 38.61 -5.36 7.20
N LEU A 87 39.33 -6.47 7.15
CA LEU A 87 40.58 -6.66 7.90
C LEU A 87 41.51 -5.47 7.66
N THR A 88 42.07 -4.96 8.74
CA THR A 88 43.02 -3.85 8.69
C THR A 88 44.27 -4.24 7.89
N GLU A 89 44.99 -3.26 7.35
CA GLU A 89 46.21 -3.51 6.58
C GLU A 89 47.26 -4.31 7.38
N ALA A 90 47.29 -4.11 8.71
CA ALA A 90 48.15 -4.85 9.63
C ALA A 90 47.80 -6.35 9.67
N GLU A 91 46.51 -6.69 9.75
CA GLU A 91 46.03 -8.08 9.75
C GLU A 91 46.25 -8.75 8.39
N LEU A 92 46.03 -8.02 7.29
CA LEU A 92 46.31 -8.51 5.93
C LEU A 92 47.80 -8.79 5.72
N LYS A 93 48.69 -7.93 6.26
CA LYS A 93 50.14 -8.13 6.24
C LYS A 93 50.54 -9.34 7.08
N ALA A 94 50.03 -9.46 8.30
CA ALA A 94 50.29 -10.62 9.17
C ALA A 94 49.83 -11.94 8.51
N ALA A 95 48.66 -11.96 7.88
CA ALA A 95 48.18 -13.11 7.12
C ALA A 95 49.09 -13.45 5.92
N ARG A 96 49.61 -12.43 5.22
CA ARG A 96 50.53 -12.62 4.09
C ARG A 96 51.87 -13.17 4.56
N ASP A 97 52.42 -12.65 5.65
CA ASP A 97 53.69 -13.09 6.24
C ASP A 97 53.58 -14.52 6.78
N ALA A 98 52.47 -14.87 7.43
CA ALA A 98 52.18 -16.24 7.85
C ALA A 98 52.09 -17.22 6.65
N ARG A 99 51.43 -16.82 5.55
CA ARG A 99 51.38 -17.61 4.31
C ARG A 99 52.75 -17.75 3.67
N TYR A 100 53.56 -16.70 3.69
CA TYR A 100 54.91 -16.73 3.15
C TYR A 100 55.82 -17.65 3.98
N ALA A 101 55.73 -17.57 5.30
CA ALA A 101 56.44 -18.45 6.22
C ALA A 101 56.03 -19.93 6.02
N ALA A 102 54.73 -20.22 5.93
CA ALA A 102 54.24 -21.58 5.66
C ALA A 102 54.71 -22.11 4.30
N ARG A 103 54.71 -21.27 3.26
CA ARG A 103 55.22 -21.63 1.93
C ARG A 103 56.72 -21.88 1.96
N LYS A 104 57.49 -21.06 2.68
CA LYS A 104 58.94 -21.21 2.83
C LYS A 104 59.27 -22.49 3.62
N ALA A 105 58.51 -22.82 4.65
CA ALA A 105 58.65 -24.04 5.42
C ALA A 105 58.32 -25.31 4.62
N ARG A 106 57.45 -25.24 3.60
CA ARG A 106 57.18 -26.35 2.66
C ARG A 106 58.21 -26.50 1.54
N LYS A 107 59.00 -25.45 1.28
CA LYS A 107 60.01 -25.42 0.20
C LYS A 107 61.43 -25.70 0.69
N ARG A 108 61.64 -25.66 2.00
CA ARG A 108 62.81 -26.25 2.65
C ARG A 108 62.51 -27.72 2.92
#